data_AF-A0A7S4ERZ6-F1
#
_entry.id   AF-A0A7S4ERZ6-F1
#
_cell.length_a   1.000
_cell.length_b   1.000
_cell.length_c   1.000
_cell.angle_alpha   90.00
_cell.angle_beta   90.00
_cell.angle_gamma   90.00
#
_symmetry.space_group_name_H-M   'P 1'
#
loop_
_entity.id
_entity.type
_entity.pdbx_description
1 polymer ?
#
loop_
_entity_poly.entity_id
_entity_poly.type
_entity_poly.pdbx_seq_one_letter_code
_entity_poly.pdbx_strand_id
1 'polypeptide(L)'
;AETVGDVVGYKVRLESRTSGRTRVTFCTTGVALRRIAAEPDLANISHVIVDEAHERSEDGDFILMVLRRLLSRRDDLKLVIMSATLDTQLFCSYFADAPALCVPGRTFPVRALYLEDALQLTKHCVRPNAEWA
;
A
#
# COMPACT_ATOMS: atom_id res chain seq x y z
N ALA A 1 18.02 1.94 20.87
CA ALA A 1 16.96 1.68 19.87
C ALA A 1 15.72 2.42 20.33
N GLU A 2 14.99 3.07 19.41
CA GLU A 2 13.73 3.74 19.75
C GLU A 2 12.62 2.71 20.01
N THR A 3 11.68 3.05 20.89
CA THR A 3 10.52 2.20 21.20
C THR A 3 9.37 2.54 20.27
N VAL A 4 8.59 1.54 19.84
CA VAL A 4 7.39 1.76 19.02
C VAL A 4 6.41 2.68 19.76
N GLY A 5 5.92 3.70 19.06
CA GLY A 5 5.06 4.74 19.62
C GLY A 5 5.81 5.96 20.15
N ASP A 6 7.15 5.97 20.11
CA ASP A 6 7.93 7.21 20.21
C ASP A 6 7.88 7.97 18.88
N VAL A 7 8.96 8.05 18.10
CA VAL A 7 9.00 8.80 16.82
C VAL A 7 8.22 8.08 15.71
N VAL A 8 8.25 6.74 15.70
CA VAL A 8 7.54 5.89 14.74
C VAL A 8 6.50 5.04 15.47
N GLY A 9 5.28 5.05 14.97
CA GLY A 9 4.16 4.32 15.55
C GLY A 9 3.24 3.72 14.50
N TYR A 10 2.19 3.03 14.96
CA TYR A 10 1.15 2.51 14.09
C TYR A 10 -0.25 2.63 14.69
N LYS A 11 -1.25 2.55 13.80
CA LYS A 11 -2.66 2.50 14.17
C LYS A 11 -3.41 1.56 13.25
N VAL A 12 -3.97 0.51 13.82
CA VAL A 12 -4.83 -0.46 13.15
C VAL A 12 -6.18 -0.54 13.86
N ARG A 13 -7.10 -1.37 13.39
CA ARG A 13 -8.40 -1.53 14.05
C ARG A 13 -8.18 -2.08 15.47
N LEU A 14 -8.75 -1.40 16.48
CA LEU A 14 -8.70 -1.74 17.91
C LEU A 14 -7.31 -1.63 18.58
N GLU A 15 -6.26 -1.26 17.85
CA GLU A 15 -4.92 -1.17 18.40
C GLU A 15 -4.17 0.06 17.89
N SER A 16 -3.50 0.76 18.81
CA SER A 16 -2.70 1.93 18.51
C SER A 16 -1.45 1.95 19.39
N ARG A 17 -0.31 2.23 18.78
CA ARG A 17 0.97 2.51 19.45
C ARG A 17 1.51 3.83 18.92
N THR A 18 0.98 4.92 19.46
CA THR A 18 1.33 6.31 19.08
C THR A 18 1.34 7.16 20.33
N SER A 19 2.17 8.20 20.36
CA SER A 19 2.22 9.21 21.42
C SER A 19 2.25 10.63 20.81
N GLY A 20 2.28 11.67 21.65
CA GLY A 20 2.49 13.05 21.18
C GLY A 20 3.85 13.29 20.51
N ARG A 21 4.81 12.36 20.68
CA ARG A 21 6.12 12.41 20.05
C ARG A 21 6.14 11.74 18.67
N THR A 22 5.11 10.98 18.31
CA THR A 22 5.04 10.29 17.02
C THR A 22 4.99 11.27 15.86
N ARG A 23 5.86 11.02 14.87
CA ARG A 23 6.01 11.82 13.65
C ARG A 23 5.69 11.00 12.40
N VAL A 24 5.90 9.68 12.44
CA VAL A 24 5.50 8.76 11.37
C VAL A 24 4.52 7.75 11.94
N THR A 25 3.34 7.65 11.34
CA THR A 25 2.31 6.68 11.75
C THR A 25 1.95 5.79 10.58
N PHE A 26 2.23 4.50 10.70
CA PHE A 26 1.72 3.48 9.78
C PHE A 26 0.27 3.17 10.13
N CYS A 27 -0.61 3.07 9.15
CA CYS A 27 -1.98 2.68 9.41
C CYS A 27 -2.58 1.96 8.22
N THR A 28 -3.61 1.15 8.46
CA THR A 28 -4.38 0.55 7.38
C THR A 28 -5.23 1.62 6.69
N THR A 29 -5.53 1.42 5.41
CA THR A 29 -6.33 2.34 4.60
C THR A 29 -7.66 2.68 5.26
N GLY A 30 -8.37 1.68 5.82
CA GLY A 30 -9.62 1.92 6.55
C GLY A 30 -9.48 2.79 7.81
N VAL A 31 -8.33 2.76 8.50
CA VAL A 31 -8.06 3.68 9.63
C VAL A 31 -7.82 5.11 9.11
N ALA A 32 -7.08 5.26 8.01
CA ALA A 32 -6.85 6.55 7.38
C ALA A 32 -8.17 7.18 6.88
N LEU A 33 -9.02 6.39 6.21
CA LEU A 33 -10.33 6.82 5.74
C LEU A 33 -11.24 7.29 6.89
N ARG A 34 -11.30 6.55 8.01
CA ARG A 34 -12.04 6.99 9.20
C ARG A 34 -11.48 8.28 9.77
N ARG A 35 -10.16 8.47 9.75
CA ARG A 35 -9.54 9.72 10.19
C ARG A 35 -9.94 10.88 9.29
N ILE A 36 -9.90 10.71 7.97
CA ILE A 36 -10.33 11.74 7.03
C ILE A 36 -11.83 12.05 7.22
N ALA A 37 -12.67 11.05 7.49
CA ALA A 37 -14.08 11.30 7.77
C ALA A 37 -14.30 12.15 9.05
N ALA A 38 -13.46 11.97 10.07
CA ALA A 38 -13.52 12.74 11.31
C ALA A 38 -12.82 14.12 11.22
N GLU A 39 -11.71 14.20 10.47
CA GLU A 39 -10.88 15.38 10.25
C GLU A 39 -10.68 15.59 8.73
N PRO A 40 -11.66 16.15 8.00
CA PRO A 40 -11.66 16.22 6.54
C PRO A 40 -10.46 16.93 5.90
N ASP A 41 -9.84 17.85 6.64
CA ASP A 41 -8.70 18.64 6.15
C ASP A 41 -7.35 18.07 6.58
N LEU A 42 -7.34 17.01 7.42
CA LEU A 42 -6.12 16.44 8.01
C LEU A 42 -5.14 17.52 8.51
N ALA A 43 -5.63 18.55 9.20
CA ALA A 43 -4.89 19.79 9.50
C ALA A 43 -3.47 19.56 10.05
N ASN A 44 -3.28 18.54 10.90
CA ASN A 44 -2.01 18.21 11.55
C ASN A 44 -1.13 17.22 10.75
N ILE A 45 -1.45 16.94 9.49
CA ILE A 45 -0.72 16.05 8.61
C ILE A 45 -0.11 16.85 7.47
N SER A 46 1.20 16.71 7.29
CA SER A 46 1.94 17.34 6.19
C SER A 46 2.13 16.42 5.00
N HIS A 47 2.22 15.10 5.23
CA HIS A 47 2.46 14.10 4.19
C HIS A 47 1.55 12.89 4.37
N VAL A 48 0.99 12.41 3.26
CA VAL A 48 0.31 11.12 3.18
C VAL A 48 1.06 10.25 2.19
N ILE A 49 1.36 9.03 2.60
CA ILE A 49 2.01 8.02 1.76
C ILE A 49 1.02 6.89 1.59
N VAL A 50 0.59 6.63 0.35
CA VAL A 50 -0.24 5.48 -0.01
C VAL A 50 0.68 4.41 -0.59
N ASP A 51 0.85 3.34 0.16
CA ASP A 51 1.67 2.19 -0.24
C ASP A 51 0.84 1.13 -0.94
N GLU A 52 1.51 0.25 -1.70
CA GLU A 52 0.90 -0.88 -2.41
C GLU A 52 -0.33 -0.52 -3.28
N ALA A 53 -0.27 0.65 -3.93
CA ALA A 53 -1.36 1.11 -4.81
C ALA A 53 -1.64 0.14 -5.98
N HIS A 54 -0.70 -0.76 -6.27
CA HIS A 54 -0.81 -1.80 -7.28
C HIS A 54 -1.84 -2.89 -6.96
N GLU A 55 -2.24 -3.07 -5.68
CA GLU A 55 -3.23 -4.08 -5.30
C GLU A 55 -4.66 -3.72 -5.72
N ARG A 56 -4.91 -2.43 -6.02
CA ARG A 56 -6.22 -1.93 -6.49
C ARG A 56 -7.40 -2.37 -5.62
N SER A 57 -7.19 -2.39 -4.30
CA SER A 57 -8.26 -2.64 -3.33
C SER A 57 -9.32 -1.53 -3.37
N GLU A 58 -10.58 -1.86 -3.06
CA GLU A 58 -11.68 -0.89 -3.03
C GLU A 58 -11.37 0.32 -2.14
N ASP A 59 -10.87 0.06 -0.92
CA ASP A 59 -10.45 1.10 0.02
C ASP A 59 -9.26 1.91 -0.52
N GLY A 60 -8.33 1.28 -1.24
CA GLY A 60 -7.16 1.90 -1.87
C GLY A 60 -7.54 2.89 -2.98
N ASP A 61 -8.41 2.48 -3.89
CA ASP A 61 -8.91 3.38 -4.94
C ASP A 61 -9.76 4.52 -4.34
N PHE A 62 -10.57 4.20 -3.32
CA PHE A 62 -11.41 5.21 -2.65
C PHE A 62 -10.57 6.26 -1.92
N ILE A 63 -9.51 5.88 -1.19
CA ILE A 63 -8.66 6.86 -0.50
C ILE A 63 -7.95 7.78 -1.50
N LEU A 64 -7.51 7.27 -2.65
CA LEU A 64 -6.88 8.09 -3.69
C LEU A 64 -7.84 9.15 -4.25
N MET A 65 -9.12 8.79 -4.45
CA MET A 65 -10.16 9.74 -4.86
C MET A 65 -10.38 10.84 -3.80
N VAL A 66 -10.45 10.45 -2.52
CA VAL A 66 -10.62 11.39 -1.41
C VAL A 66 -9.41 12.32 -1.29
N LEU A 67 -8.20 11.78 -1.38
CA LEU A 67 -6.96 12.55 -1.28
C LEU A 67 -6.80 13.51 -2.46
N ARG A 68 -7.17 13.11 -3.69
CA ARG A 68 -7.19 14.02 -4.85
C ARG A 68 -8.06 15.25 -4.60
N ARG A 69 -9.24 15.07 -4.00
CA ARG A 69 -10.13 16.18 -3.61
C ARG A 69 -9.59 17.00 -2.45
N LEU A 70 -8.82 16.39 -1.55
CA LEU A 70 -8.17 17.11 -0.46
C LEU A 70 -7.03 18.00 -0.98
N LEU A 71 -6.20 17.48 -1.89
CA LEU A 71 -5.09 18.22 -2.50
C LEU A 71 -5.53 19.50 -3.21
N SER A 72 -6.73 19.54 -3.81
CA SER A 72 -7.24 20.77 -4.45
C SER A 72 -7.63 21.88 -3.48
N ARG A 73 -7.65 21.60 -2.17
CA ARG A 73 -7.97 22.57 -1.10
C ARG A 73 -6.80 22.78 -0.14
N ARG A 74 -5.76 21.95 -0.21
CA ARG A 74 -4.58 21.96 0.66
C ARG A 74 -3.30 21.88 -0.15
N ASP A 75 -2.82 23.04 -0.57
CA ASP A 75 -1.58 23.19 -1.34
C ASP A 75 -0.32 22.77 -0.55
N ASP A 76 -0.41 22.77 0.78
CA ASP A 76 0.67 22.40 1.70
C ASP A 76 0.76 20.90 1.98
N LEU A 77 -0.30 20.13 1.69
CA LEU A 77 -0.32 18.68 1.84
C LEU A 77 0.47 18.02 0.71
N LYS A 78 1.36 17.09 1.05
CA LYS A 78 2.11 16.28 0.07
C LYS A 78 1.59 14.86 0.03
N LEU A 79 1.37 14.35 -1.18
CA LEU A 79 0.97 12.97 -1.43
C LEU A 79 2.11 12.22 -2.12
N VAL A 80 2.46 11.05 -1.60
CA VAL A 80 3.35 10.08 -2.25
C VAL A 80 2.56 8.80 -2.48
N ILE A 81 2.63 8.26 -3.70
CA ILE A 81 2.00 7.00 -4.07
C ILE A 81 3.13 6.02 -4.39
N MET A 82 3.14 4.87 -3.71
CA MET A 82 4.14 3.82 -3.89
C MET A 82 3.47 2.59 -4.51
N SER A 83 4.16 1.97 -5.46
CA SER A 83 3.69 0.82 -6.24
C SER A 83 4.88 -0.05 -6.63
N ALA A 84 4.70 -1.37 -6.57
CA ALA A 84 5.69 -2.34 -7.04
C ALA A 84 5.61 -2.62 -8.55
N THR A 85 4.52 -2.26 -9.22
CA THR A 85 4.27 -2.59 -10.64
C THR A 85 4.25 -1.36 -11.55
N LEU A 86 4.42 -1.64 -12.85
CA LEU A 86 4.71 -0.69 -13.93
C LEU A 86 3.53 0.21 -14.37
N ASP A 87 2.32 0.07 -13.81
CA ASP A 87 1.21 0.96 -14.17
C ASP A 87 1.30 2.32 -13.47
N THR A 88 2.49 2.92 -13.52
CA THR A 88 2.77 4.26 -13.01
C THR A 88 2.04 5.32 -13.83
N GLN A 89 1.81 5.07 -15.12
CA GLN A 89 1.14 6.00 -16.03
C GLN A 89 -0.31 6.27 -15.62
N LEU A 90 -1.04 5.25 -15.16
CA LEU A 90 -2.39 5.43 -14.64
C LEU A 90 -2.43 6.42 -13.47
N PHE A 91 -1.54 6.27 -12.49
CA PHE A 91 -1.49 7.18 -11.34
C PHE A 91 -1.03 8.59 -11.73
N CYS A 92 -0.01 8.70 -12.59
CA CYS A 92 0.47 10.00 -13.09
C CYS A 92 -0.66 10.78 -13.78
N SER A 93 -1.36 10.15 -14.72
CA SER A 93 -2.48 10.76 -15.46
C SER A 93 -3.65 11.13 -14.54
N TYR A 94 -3.96 10.31 -13.53
CA TYR A 94 -5.01 10.60 -12.57
C TYR A 94 -4.68 11.81 -11.68
N PHE A 95 -3.41 12.00 -11.32
CA PHE A 95 -2.90 13.09 -10.49
C PHE A 95 -2.22 14.22 -11.29
N ALA A 96 -2.82 14.62 -12.41
CA ALA A 96 -2.41 15.79 -13.20
C ALA A 96 -0.94 15.75 -13.64
N ASP A 97 -0.53 14.64 -14.25
CA ASP A 97 0.82 14.38 -14.76
C ASP A 97 1.90 14.46 -13.67
N ALA A 98 1.58 13.94 -12.49
CA ALA A 98 2.51 13.87 -11.35
C ALA A 98 3.82 13.17 -11.74
N PRO A 99 4.97 13.64 -11.23
CA PRO A 99 6.27 13.06 -11.56
C PRO A 99 6.37 11.63 -11.01
N ALA A 100 6.93 10.74 -11.84
CA ALA A 100 7.24 9.36 -11.46
C ALA A 100 8.72 9.21 -11.13
N LEU A 101 9.01 8.49 -10.04
CA LEU A 101 10.37 8.06 -9.69
C LEU A 101 10.42 6.53 -9.70
N CYS A 102 11.33 5.97 -10.50
CA CYS A 102 11.61 4.54 -10.51
C CYS A 102 12.83 4.25 -9.63
N VAL A 103 12.64 3.47 -8.57
CA VAL A 103 13.72 3.03 -7.69
C VAL A 103 14.08 1.59 -8.05
N PRO A 104 15.34 1.30 -8.46
CA PRO A 104 15.73 -0.06 -8.82
C PRO A 104 15.70 -0.97 -7.59
N GLY A 105 14.98 -2.09 -7.71
CA GLY A 105 14.98 -3.14 -6.69
C GLY A 105 16.28 -3.94 -6.67
N ARG A 106 16.57 -4.57 -5.53
CA ARG A 106 17.60 -5.60 -5.40
C ARG A 106 16.92 -6.94 -5.21
N THR A 107 17.21 -7.90 -6.07
CA THR A 107 16.67 -9.26 -5.99
C THR A 107 17.79 -10.28 -6.08
N PHE A 108 17.52 -11.48 -5.57
CA PHE A 108 18.35 -12.65 -5.81
C PHE A 108 17.74 -13.46 -6.97
N PRO A 109 18.54 -14.21 -7.74
CA PRO A 109 17.99 -15.06 -8.79
C PRO A 109 17.02 -16.09 -8.19
N VAL A 110 15.75 -16.01 -8.58
CA VAL A 110 14.70 -16.96 -8.22
C VAL A 110 14.40 -17.81 -9.45
N ARG A 111 14.53 -19.14 -9.32
CA ARG A 111 14.17 -20.07 -10.39
C ARG A 111 12.66 -20.26 -10.40
N ALA A 112 12.00 -19.88 -11.49
CA ALA A 112 10.60 -20.23 -11.72
C ALA A 112 10.50 -21.70 -12.13
N LEU A 113 9.61 -22.44 -11.47
CA LEU A 113 9.22 -23.80 -11.83
C LEU A 113 7.72 -23.76 -12.11
N TYR A 114 7.31 -24.37 -13.21
CA TYR A 114 5.91 -24.43 -13.63
C TYR A 114 5.29 -25.78 -13.23
N LEU A 115 4.03 -25.98 -13.61
CA LEU A 115 3.29 -27.19 -13.22
C LEU A 115 4.01 -28.46 -13.69
N GLU A 116 4.57 -28.44 -14.89
CA GLU A 116 5.28 -29.57 -15.49
C GLU A 116 6.55 -29.92 -14.68
N ASP A 117 7.31 -28.90 -14.29
CA ASP A 117 8.47 -29.06 -13.43
C ASP A 117 8.07 -29.64 -12.07
N ALA A 118 6.97 -29.13 -11.48
CA ALA A 118 6.48 -29.60 -10.20
C ALA A 118 6.03 -31.07 -10.27
N LEU A 119 5.27 -31.47 -11.30
CA LEU A 119 4.86 -32.85 -11.53
C LEU A 119 6.07 -33.77 -11.71
N GLN A 120 7.06 -33.34 -12.50
CA GLN A 120 8.28 -34.10 -12.74
C GLN A 120 9.13 -34.27 -11.48
N LEU A 121 9.29 -33.20 -10.68
CA LEU A 121 10.10 -33.20 -9.45
C LEU A 121 9.43 -33.99 -8.33
N THR A 122 8.12 -33.86 -8.17
CA THR A 122 7.36 -34.52 -7.10
C THR A 122 6.95 -35.94 -7.45
N LYS A 123 6.96 -36.30 -8.75
CA LYS A 123 6.38 -37.54 -9.28
C LYS A 123 4.92 -37.72 -8.85
N HIS A 124 4.20 -36.61 -8.69
CA HIS A 124 2.81 -36.62 -8.30
C HIS A 124 1.96 -37.26 -9.42
N CYS A 125 1.20 -38.30 -9.07
CA CYS A 125 0.27 -38.97 -9.98
C CYS A 125 -1.17 -38.71 -9.51
N VAL A 126 -1.97 -38.06 -10.36
CA VAL A 126 -3.42 -37.91 -10.14
C VAL A 126 -4.08 -39.28 -10.32
N ARG A 127 -4.70 -39.81 -9.26
CA ARG A 127 -5.41 -41.09 -9.33
C ARG A 127 -6.79 -40.86 -9.94
N PRO A 128 -7.26 -41.71 -10.88
CA PRO A 128 -8.54 -41.52 -11.56
C PRO A 128 -9.78 -41.43 -10.66
N ASN A 129 -9.71 -41.96 -9.43
CA ASN A 129 -10.83 -42.00 -8.47
C ASN A 129 -10.56 -41.15 -7.21
N ALA A 130 -9.66 -40.18 -7.27
CA ALA A 130 -9.47 -39.27 -6.15
C ALA A 130 -10.58 -38.21 -6.12
N GLU A 131 -10.93 -37.72 -4.93
CA GLU A 131 -12.00 -36.71 -4.73
C GLU A 131 -11.79 -35.39 -5.52
N TRP A 132 -10.59 -35.19 -6.07
CA TRP A 132 -10.17 -33.98 -6.78
C TRP A 132 -9.60 -34.30 -8.19
N ALA A 133 -9.93 -35.48 -8.74
CA ALA A 133 -9.66 -35.87 -10.12
C ALA A 133 -10.74 -35.38 -11.08
#